data_AF-A0ABD3WTA1-F1
#
_entry.id   AF-A0ABD3WTA1-F1
#
_cell.length_a   1.000
_cell.length_b   1.000
_cell.length_c   1.000
_cell.angle_alpha   90.00
_cell.angle_beta   90.00
_cell.angle_gamma   90.00
#
_symmetry.space_group_name_H-M   'P 1'
#
loop_
_entity.id
_entity.type
_entity.pdbx_description
1 polymer ?
#
loop_
_entity_poly.entity_id
_entity_poly.type
_entity_poly.pdbx_seq_one_letter_code
_entity_poly.pdbx_strand_id
1 'polypeptide(L)'
;MDIINTKLVEITTNNDLQQMVTEATGGNNIIDLLFTTNPALVHNIEIHPGMSDHGVIITDINLKAKTSKKKPRKVHLFKKADWDNFKTDVEQELTKFLKDQEKVETSTTEDLWLFLKETIMNAVNKHIPQKDDRR
;
A
#
# COMPACT_ATOMS: atom_id res chain seq x y z
N MET A 1 33.77 5.75 0.61
CA MET A 1 32.66 5.14 -0.16
C MET A 1 31.92 4.25 0.81
N ASP A 2 30.69 4.61 1.17
CA ASP A 2 29.95 3.98 2.28
C ASP A 2 29.58 2.53 1.97
N ILE A 3 29.63 1.69 3.01
CA ILE A 3 29.44 0.22 2.97
C ILE A 3 28.12 -0.20 2.28
N ILE A 4 27.10 0.67 2.32
CA ILE A 4 25.78 0.42 1.71
C ILE A 4 25.87 0.44 0.18
N ASN A 5 26.65 1.35 -0.40
CA ASN A 5 26.81 1.45 -1.86
C ASN A 5 27.55 0.23 -2.41
N THR A 6 28.52 -0.31 -1.66
CA THR A 6 29.28 -1.50 -2.08
C THR A 6 28.39 -2.73 -2.22
N LYS A 7 27.47 -2.98 -1.27
CA LYS A 7 26.56 -4.15 -1.35
C LYS A 7 25.61 -4.08 -2.54
N LEU A 8 25.07 -2.89 -2.84
CA LEU A 8 24.19 -2.71 -4.00
C LEU A 8 24.96 -2.92 -5.31
N VAL A 9 26.19 -2.42 -5.41
CA VAL A 9 27.06 -2.66 -6.56
C VAL A 9 27.39 -4.14 -6.71
N GLU A 10 27.69 -4.85 -5.62
CA GLU A 10 27.92 -6.30 -5.65
C GLU A 10 26.69 -7.07 -6.13
N ILE A 11 25.51 -6.78 -5.59
CA ILE A 11 24.26 -7.43 -5.99
C ILE A 11 23.97 -7.18 -7.48
N THR A 12 24.10 -5.93 -7.92
CA THR A 12 23.80 -5.57 -9.32
C THR A 12 24.77 -6.23 -10.28
N THR A 13 26.07 -6.22 -9.97
CA THR A 13 27.11 -6.89 -10.75
C THR A 13 26.90 -8.40 -10.80
N ASN A 14 26.61 -9.03 -9.65
CA ASN A 14 26.44 -10.48 -9.56
C ASN A 14 25.16 -11.00 -10.24
N ASN A 15 24.24 -10.12 -10.62
CA ASN A 15 22.97 -10.47 -11.25
C ASN A 15 22.79 -9.83 -12.64
N ASP A 16 23.87 -9.32 -13.25
CA ASP A 16 23.87 -8.64 -14.56
C ASP A 16 22.82 -7.52 -14.66
N LEU A 17 22.56 -6.82 -13.56
CA LEU A 17 21.60 -5.74 -13.49
C LEU A 17 22.26 -4.42 -13.87
N GLN A 18 21.68 -3.74 -14.85
CA GLN A 18 22.10 -2.40 -15.27
C GLN A 18 21.14 -1.34 -14.75
N GLN A 19 21.69 -0.30 -14.14
CA GLN A 19 20.93 0.88 -13.71
C GLN A 19 20.56 1.73 -14.92
N MET A 20 19.28 2.03 -15.07
CA MET A 20 18.76 2.78 -16.21
C MET A 20 18.51 4.27 -15.91
N VAL A 21 18.31 4.63 -14.62
CA VAL A 21 18.08 6.02 -14.21
C VAL A 21 19.39 6.77 -14.09
N THR A 22 19.49 7.91 -14.78
CA THR A 22 20.67 8.78 -14.80
C THR A 22 20.39 10.20 -14.30
N GLU A 23 19.15 10.52 -13.97
CA GLU A 23 18.70 11.84 -13.52
C GLU A 23 18.29 11.84 -12.04
N ALA A 24 18.39 12.99 -11.39
CA ALA A 24 18.08 13.13 -9.97
C ALA A 24 16.58 12.94 -9.71
N THR A 25 16.27 12.13 -8.70
CA THR A 25 14.89 11.84 -8.28
C THR A 25 14.58 12.38 -6.89
N GLY A 26 15.57 12.86 -6.13
CA GLY A 26 15.36 13.56 -4.86
C GLY A 26 16.40 14.65 -4.67
N GLY A 27 15.96 15.91 -4.74
CA GLY A 27 16.86 17.05 -4.77
C GLY A 27 17.87 16.94 -5.92
N ASN A 28 19.16 16.88 -5.60
CA ASN A 28 20.25 16.72 -6.56
C ASN A 28 20.78 15.27 -6.64
N ASN A 29 20.12 14.31 -5.99
CA ASN A 29 20.59 12.94 -5.86
C ASN A 29 19.74 11.97 -6.69
N ILE A 30 20.41 10.93 -7.21
CA ILE A 30 19.76 9.77 -7.83
C ILE A 30 19.57 8.73 -6.73
N ILE A 31 18.34 8.59 -6.23
CA ILE A 31 18.04 7.70 -5.10
C ILE A 31 16.90 6.71 -5.40
N ASP A 32 16.13 6.97 -6.44
CA ASP A 32 15.15 6.05 -7.00
C ASP A 32 15.73 5.44 -8.27
N LEU A 33 15.83 4.10 -8.30
CA LEU A 33 16.60 3.37 -9.31
C LEU A 33 15.74 2.37 -10.06
N LEU A 34 15.98 2.26 -11.37
CA LEU A 34 15.45 1.19 -12.22
C LEU A 34 16.60 0.30 -12.66
N PHE A 35 16.49 -1.00 -12.37
CA PHE A 35 17.46 -2.01 -12.78
C PHE A 35 16.84 -2.99 -13.77
N THR A 36 17.62 -3.44 -14.75
CA THR A 36 17.19 -4.46 -15.73
C THR A 36 18.37 -5.31 -16.17
N THR A 37 18.11 -6.59 -16.49
CA THR A 37 19.08 -7.46 -17.18
C THR A 37 19.03 -7.30 -18.71
N ASN A 38 18.02 -6.59 -19.23
CA ASN A 38 17.86 -6.33 -20.66
C ASN A 38 17.53 -4.85 -20.91
N PRO A 39 18.56 -3.99 -21.01
CA PRO A 39 18.42 -2.55 -21.27
C PRO A 39 17.69 -2.24 -22.57
N ALA A 40 17.80 -3.11 -23.57
CA ALA A 40 17.19 -2.89 -24.89
C ALA A 40 15.65 -2.91 -24.86
N LEU A 41 15.04 -3.35 -23.76
CA LEU A 41 13.59 -3.33 -23.57
C LEU A 41 13.09 -2.06 -22.88
N VAL A 42 13.97 -1.22 -22.34
CA VAL A 42 13.60 -0.04 -21.55
C VAL A 42 13.82 1.22 -22.39
N HIS A 43 12.80 2.07 -22.48
CA HIS A 43 12.79 3.27 -23.31
C HIS A 43 12.16 4.46 -22.56
N ASN A 44 12.39 5.68 -23.08
CA ASN A 44 11.73 6.92 -22.65
C ASN A 44 11.72 7.12 -21.12
N ILE A 45 12.90 7.05 -20.49
CA ILE A 45 13.03 7.29 -19.05
C ILE A 45 12.97 8.79 -18.82
N GLU A 46 11.93 9.24 -18.13
CA GLU A 46 11.69 10.63 -17.80
C GLU A 46 11.43 10.78 -16.31
N ILE A 47 11.99 11.84 -15.71
CA ILE A 47 11.70 12.21 -14.32
C ILE A 47 10.70 13.37 -14.31
N HIS A 48 9.55 13.13 -13.68
CA HIS A 48 8.50 14.15 -13.51
C HIS A 48 8.38 14.55 -12.04
N PRO A 49 7.94 15.78 -11.72
CA PRO A 49 7.63 16.15 -10.34
C PRO A 49 6.59 15.21 -9.73
N GLY A 50 6.92 14.58 -8.59
CA GLY A 50 6.00 13.72 -7.84
C GLY A 50 5.08 14.51 -6.91
N MET A 51 4.25 13.79 -6.14
CA MET A 51 3.43 14.40 -5.07
C MET A 51 4.23 14.64 -3.77
N SER A 52 5.48 14.17 -3.71
CA SER A 52 6.41 14.34 -2.58
C SER A 52 7.60 15.21 -3.00
N ASP A 53 8.57 15.34 -2.11
CA ASP A 53 9.94 15.82 -2.34
C ASP A 53 10.79 14.95 -3.29
N HIS A 54 10.22 13.87 -3.83
CA HIS A 54 10.82 13.02 -4.85
C HIS A 54 10.10 13.16 -6.21
N GLY A 55 10.89 13.11 -7.29
CA GLY A 55 10.43 12.94 -8.66
C GLY A 55 10.01 11.49 -8.94
N VAL A 56 9.01 11.34 -9.81
CA VAL A 56 8.54 10.03 -10.28
C VAL A 56 9.25 9.66 -11.58
N ILE A 57 9.71 8.40 -11.67
CA ILE A 57 10.27 7.83 -12.88
C ILE A 57 9.13 7.30 -13.76
N ILE A 58 9.03 7.78 -14.99
CA ILE A 58 8.14 7.25 -16.02
C ILE A 58 9.02 6.61 -17.11
N THR A 59 8.68 5.40 -17.54
CA THR A 59 9.44 4.68 -18.58
C THR A 59 8.53 3.71 -19.33
N ASP A 60 8.89 3.43 -20.58
CA ASP A 60 8.26 2.40 -21.38
C ASP A 60 9.10 1.12 -21.34
N ILE A 61 8.47 -0.01 -21.03
CA ILE A 61 9.13 -1.32 -21.08
C ILE A 61 8.46 -2.20 -22.13
N ASN A 62 9.21 -2.53 -23.18
CA ASN A 62 8.76 -3.37 -24.27
C ASN A 62 8.70 -4.85 -23.85
N LEU A 63 7.62 -5.21 -23.15
CA LEU A 63 7.37 -6.57 -22.71
C LEU A 63 5.94 -7.00 -22.99
N LYS A 64 5.77 -8.31 -23.26
CA LYS A 64 4.46 -8.93 -23.30
C LYS A 64 4.08 -9.40 -21.91
N ALA A 65 3.49 -8.51 -21.11
CA ALA A 65 3.08 -8.82 -19.74
C ALA A 65 2.07 -9.97 -19.75
N LYS A 66 2.37 -11.07 -19.04
CA LYS A 66 1.33 -12.04 -18.68
C LYS A 66 0.48 -11.40 -17.59
N THR A 67 -0.65 -10.84 -17.97
CA THR A 67 -1.62 -10.33 -17.00
C THR A 67 -2.41 -11.50 -16.43
N SER A 68 -2.23 -11.78 -15.14
CA SER A 68 -3.16 -12.65 -14.41
C SER A 68 -4.53 -11.98 -14.35
N LYS A 69 -5.61 -12.74 -14.52
CA LYS A 69 -6.96 -12.23 -14.22
C LYS A 69 -6.97 -11.77 -12.77
N LYS A 70 -7.27 -10.48 -12.54
CA LYS A 70 -7.41 -9.96 -11.19
C LYS A 70 -8.51 -10.77 -10.49
N LYS A 71 -8.23 -11.25 -9.27
CA LYS A 71 -9.30 -11.82 -8.44
C LYS A 71 -10.33 -10.71 -8.22
N PRO A 72 -11.64 -10.98 -8.40
CA PRO A 72 -12.66 -9.99 -8.12
C PRO A 72 -12.47 -9.46 -6.70
N ARG A 73 -12.39 -8.14 -6.57
CA ARG A 73 -12.27 -7.50 -5.26
C ARG A 73 -13.67 -7.16 -4.75
N LYS A 74 -13.89 -7.34 -3.45
CA LYS A 74 -15.11 -6.84 -2.81
C LYS A 74 -15.02 -5.33 -2.67
N VAL A 75 -16.04 -4.62 -3.14
CA VAL A 75 -16.15 -3.17 -3.04
C VAL A 75 -17.35 -2.83 -2.16
N HIS A 76 -17.09 -2.11 -1.07
CA HIS A 76 -18.11 -1.58 -0.18
C HIS A 76 -18.85 -0.42 -0.86
N LEU A 77 -20.18 -0.50 -0.87
CA LEU A 77 -21.04 0.52 -1.44
C LEU A 77 -21.48 1.49 -0.35
N PHE A 78 -20.56 2.34 0.12
CA PHE A 78 -20.81 3.31 1.20
C PHE A 78 -22.01 4.24 0.96
N LYS A 79 -22.34 4.54 -0.31
CA LYS A 79 -23.55 5.32 -0.65
C LYS A 79 -24.87 4.59 -0.31
N LYS A 80 -24.82 3.26 -0.14
CA LYS A 80 -25.95 2.40 0.22
C LYS A 80 -25.84 1.84 1.65
N ALA A 81 -24.94 2.40 2.46
CA ALA A 81 -24.77 1.96 3.83
C ALA A 81 -26.00 2.34 4.67
N ASP A 82 -26.37 1.45 5.57
CA ASP A 82 -27.28 1.74 6.67
C ASP A 82 -26.49 2.41 7.80
N TRP A 83 -26.35 3.74 7.70
CA TRP A 83 -25.51 4.51 8.62
C TRP A 83 -26.08 4.60 10.03
N ASP A 84 -27.41 4.51 10.18
CA ASP A 84 -28.07 4.65 11.47
C ASP A 84 -27.83 3.40 12.32
N ASN A 85 -28.01 2.21 11.74
CA ASN A 85 -27.70 0.95 12.41
C ASN A 85 -26.18 0.73 12.54
N PHE A 86 -25.37 1.20 11.59
CA PHE A 86 -23.90 1.19 11.72
C PHE A 86 -23.44 1.94 12.97
N LYS A 87 -23.89 3.20 13.14
CA LYS A 87 -23.50 4.01 14.30
C LYS A 87 -24.00 3.38 15.59
N THR A 88 -25.26 2.96 15.60
CA THR A 88 -25.88 2.33 16.76
C THR A 88 -25.10 1.10 17.23
N ASP A 89 -24.74 0.19 16.31
CA ASP A 89 -23.98 -1.02 16.66
C ASP A 89 -22.57 -0.68 17.18
N VAL A 90 -21.86 0.25 16.53
CA VAL A 90 -20.53 0.67 16.96
C VAL A 90 -20.60 1.31 18.35
N GLU A 91 -21.52 2.25 18.57
CA GLU A 91 -21.71 2.92 19.86
C GLU A 91 -22.06 1.92 20.97
N GLN A 92 -22.92 0.94 20.69
CA GLN A 92 -23.30 -0.09 21.65
C GLN A 92 -22.11 -0.97 22.06
N GLU A 93 -21.34 -1.47 21.09
CA GLU A 93 -20.19 -2.34 21.37
C GLU A 93 -19.06 -1.58 22.09
N LEU A 94 -18.77 -0.34 21.69
CA LEU A 94 -17.78 0.49 22.37
C LEU A 94 -18.24 0.83 23.79
N THR A 95 -19.50 1.21 23.99
CA THR A 95 -20.05 1.52 25.32
C THR A 95 -20.01 0.29 26.24
N LYS A 96 -20.33 -0.88 25.69
CA LYS A 96 -20.27 -2.15 26.43
C LYS A 96 -18.84 -2.47 26.87
N PHE A 97 -17.86 -2.29 25.98
CA PHE A 97 -16.45 -2.50 26.29
C PHE A 97 -15.94 -1.53 27.36
N LEU A 98 -16.24 -0.23 27.24
CA LEU A 98 -15.79 0.79 28.20
C LEU A 98 -16.40 0.62 29.61
N LYS A 99 -17.56 -0.03 29.72
CA LYS A 99 -18.18 -0.37 31.01
C LYS A 99 -17.48 -1.53 31.72
N ASP A 100 -16.69 -2.32 31.01
CA ASP A 100 -15.91 -3.43 31.56
C ASP A 100 -14.52 -2.91 32.00
N GLN A 101 -14.46 -2.32 33.18
CA GLN A 101 -13.24 -1.67 33.71
C GLN A 101 -12.07 -2.65 33.84
N GLU A 102 -12.32 -3.89 34.26
CA GLU A 102 -11.30 -4.92 34.39
C GLU A 102 -10.65 -5.22 33.02
N LYS A 103 -11.49 -5.38 31.99
CA LYS A 103 -11.00 -5.61 30.62
C LYS A 103 -10.23 -4.43 30.06
N VAL A 104 -10.67 -3.20 30.35
CA VAL A 104 -9.99 -1.98 29.90
C VAL A 104 -8.60 -1.85 30.55
N GLU A 105 -8.50 -2.06 31.87
CA GLU A 105 -7.25 -1.89 32.62
C GLU A 105 -6.21 -2.97 32.30
N THR A 106 -6.67 -4.17 31.95
CA THR A 106 -5.78 -5.31 31.63
C THR A 106 -5.38 -5.38 30.16
N SER A 107 -6.02 -4.60 29.27
CA SER A 107 -5.73 -4.59 27.83
C SER A 107 -4.46 -3.82 27.49
N THR A 108 -3.66 -4.35 26.57
CA THR A 108 -2.55 -3.60 25.99
C THR A 108 -3.04 -2.61 24.92
N THR A 109 -2.17 -1.71 24.48
CA THR A 109 -2.47 -0.81 23.34
C THR A 109 -2.84 -1.58 22.08
N GLU A 110 -2.21 -2.73 21.82
CA GLU A 110 -2.54 -3.56 20.65
C GLU A 110 -3.92 -4.20 20.81
N ASP A 111 -4.27 -4.69 22.00
CA ASP A 111 -5.59 -5.27 22.26
C ASP A 111 -6.70 -4.24 22.07
N LEU A 112 -6.51 -3.01 22.56
CA LEU A 112 -7.44 -1.90 22.37
C LEU A 112 -7.60 -1.53 20.89
N TRP A 113 -6.49 -1.49 20.15
CA TRP A 113 -6.50 -1.23 18.71
C TRP A 113 -7.23 -2.33 17.93
N LEU A 114 -6.92 -3.59 18.21
CA LEU A 114 -7.57 -4.73 17.57
C LEU A 114 -9.07 -4.72 17.85
N PHE A 115 -9.48 -4.48 19.09
CA PHE A 115 -10.89 -4.38 19.45
C PHE A 115 -11.62 -3.28 18.67
N LEU A 116 -11.06 -2.06 18.61
CA LEU A 116 -11.64 -0.96 17.85
C LEU A 116 -11.75 -1.30 16.37
N LYS A 117 -10.66 -1.81 15.79
CA LYS A 117 -10.57 -2.19 14.38
C LYS A 117 -11.60 -3.25 14.03
N GLU A 118 -11.70 -4.31 14.83
CA GLU A 118 -12.65 -5.40 14.61
C GLU A 118 -14.09 -4.93 14.75
N THR A 119 -14.39 -4.11 15.77
CA THR A 119 -15.72 -3.54 15.97
C THR A 119 -16.18 -2.76 14.74
N ILE A 120 -15.33 -1.85 14.23
CA ILE A 120 -15.64 -1.07 13.03
C ILE A 120 -15.77 -1.99 11.80
N MET A 121 -14.83 -2.91 11.59
CA MET A 121 -14.84 -3.80 10.43
C MET A 121 -16.05 -4.73 10.41
N ASN A 122 -16.49 -5.22 11.57
CA ASN A 122 -17.69 -6.02 11.71
C ASN A 122 -18.94 -5.21 11.37
N ALA A 123 -19.04 -3.97 11.87
CA ALA A 123 -20.13 -3.07 11.54
C ALA A 123 -20.13 -2.71 10.03
N VAL A 124 -18.97 -2.48 9.42
CA VAL A 124 -18.83 -2.25 7.97
C VAL A 124 -19.36 -3.45 7.20
N ASN A 125 -18.95 -4.67 7.56
CA ASN A 125 -19.39 -5.89 6.86
C ASN A 125 -20.89 -6.16 7.04
N LYS A 126 -21.47 -5.76 8.18
CA LYS A 126 -22.88 -5.97 8.50
C LYS A 126 -23.80 -4.95 7.80
N HIS A 127 -23.40 -3.68 7.78
CA HIS A 127 -24.29 -2.56 7.40
C HIS A 127 -23.97 -1.91 6.05
N ILE A 128 -22.86 -2.28 5.42
CA ILE A 128 -22.43 -1.71 4.14
C ILE A 128 -22.45 -2.79 3.06
N PRO A 129 -23.41 -2.75 2.13
CA PRO A 129 -23.50 -3.74 1.06
C PRO A 129 -22.21 -3.82 0.24
N GLN A 130 -21.81 -5.04 -0.09
CA GLN A 130 -20.63 -5.32 -0.92
C GLN A 130 -21.05 -5.76 -2.32
N LYS A 131 -20.23 -5.44 -3.32
CA LYS A 131 -20.31 -6.06 -4.66
C LYS A 131 -18.95 -6.57 -5.09
N ASP A 132 -18.94 -7.61 -5.90
CA ASP A 132 -17.73 -8.04 -6.58
C ASP A 132 -17.44 -7.10 -7.75
N ASP A 133 -16.28 -6.45 -7.72
CA ASP A 133 -15.74 -5.75 -8.87
C ASP A 133 -14.93 -6.74 -9.71
N ARG A 134 -15.47 -7.10 -10.87
CA ARG A 134 -14.91 -8.06 -11.83
C ARG A 134 -14.10 -7.39 -12.94
N ARG A 135 -13.85 -6.07 -12.83
CA ARG A 135 -13.05 -5.30 -13.79
C ARG A 135 -11.55 -5.62 -13.68
#